data_AF-R7CUZ2-F1
#
_entry.id   AF-R7CUZ2-F1
#
_cell.length_a   1.000
_cell.length_b   1.000
_cell.length_c   1.000
_cell.angle_alpha   90.00
_cell.angle_beta   90.00
_cell.angle_gamma   90.00
#
_symmetry.space_group_name_H-M   'P 1'
#
loop_
_entity.id
_entity.type
_entity.pdbx_description
1 polymer ?
#
loop_
_entity_poly.entity_id
_entity_poly.type
_entity_poly.pdbx_seq_one_letter_code
_entity_poly.pdbx_strand_id
1 'polypeptide(L)' 'MNFVLRKKGSVVAIGLKSNAEKCTKGLDKFRKLFHPQSAFIVEGGGISAEDFLSMDLRKLF' A
#
# COMPACT_ATOMS: atom_id res chain seq x y z
N MET A 1 10.52 1.58 -2.53
CA MET A 1 9.85 2.75 -3.17
C MET A 1 8.38 2.71 -2.77
N ASN A 2 7.72 3.83 -2.47
CA ASN A 2 6.31 3.86 -2.03
C ASN A 2 5.44 4.56 -3.07
N PHE A 3 4.23 4.06 -3.30
CA PHE A 3 3.27 4.58 -4.26
C PHE A 3 1.95 4.93 -3.57
N VAL A 4 1.23 5.88 -4.16
CA VAL A 4 -0.10 6.29 -3.72
C VAL A 4 -1.01 6.34 -4.94
N LEU A 5 -2.13 5.64 -4.90
CA LEU A 5 -3.19 5.76 -5.89
C LEU A 5 -4.29 6.66 -5.34
N ARG A 6 -4.78 7.59 -6.18
CA ARG A 6 -5.93 8.44 -5.86
C ARG A 6 -6.98 8.33 -6.96
N LYS A 7 -8.23 8.05 -6.60
CA LYS A 7 -9.36 7.98 -7.53
C LYS A 7 -10.62 8.55 -6.89
N LYS A 8 -11.24 9.55 -7.52
CA LYS A 8 -12.53 10.16 -7.08
C LYS A 8 -12.61 10.52 -5.58
N GLY A 9 -11.49 10.92 -4.97
CA GLY A 9 -11.41 11.27 -3.54
C GLY A 9 -10.93 10.12 -2.64
N SER A 10 -11.00 8.87 -3.08
CA SER A 10 -10.43 7.73 -2.35
C SER A 10 -8.92 7.61 -2.59
N VAL A 11 -8.20 7.26 -1.53
CA VAL A 11 -6.74 7.15 -1.52
C VAL A 11 -6.35 5.74 -1.08
N VAL A 12 -5.44 5.12 -1.82
CA VAL A 12 -4.86 3.80 -1.55
C VAL A 12 -3.35 3.94 -1.46
N ALA A 13 -2.75 3.36 -0.43
CA ALA A 13 -1.30 3.37 -0.23
C ALA A 13 -0.70 2.01 -0.59
N ILE A 14 0.41 2.02 -1.33
CA ILE A 14 1.18 0.82 -1.66
C ILE A 14 2.63 1.05 -1.23
N GLY A 15 3.10 0.29 -0.25
CA GLY A 15 4.52 0.29 0.14
C GLY A 15 5.25 -0.91 -0.46
N LEU A 16 6.41 -0.69 -1.10
CA LEU A 16 7.32 -1.78 -1.44
C LEU A 16 8.43 -1.90 -0.38
N LYS A 17 8.67 -3.11 0.10
CA LYS A 17 9.71 -3.40 1.10
C LYS A 17 10.77 -4.33 0.51
N SER A 18 11.93 -3.77 0.15
CA SER A 18 13.02 -4.57 -0.45
C SER A 18 13.94 -5.24 0.58
N ASN A 19 13.76 -5.00 1.88
CA ASN A 19 14.52 -5.68 2.93
C ASN A 19 13.68 -5.83 4.18
N ALA A 20 13.84 -6.92 4.93
CA ALA A 20 13.06 -7.28 6.12
C ALA A 20 13.09 -6.24 7.26
N GLU A 21 13.74 -5.10 7.10
CA GLU A 21 13.72 -3.98 8.03
C GLU A 21 12.28 -3.55 8.34
N LYS A 22 11.93 -3.65 9.62
CA LYS A 22 10.62 -3.36 10.21
C LYS A 22 10.26 -1.87 10.18
N CYS A 23 10.63 -1.14 9.13
CA CYS A 23 10.32 0.27 8.97
C CYS A 23 9.00 0.47 8.23
N THR A 24 7.90 0.03 8.85
CA THR A 24 6.53 0.42 8.46
C THR A 24 6.23 1.88 8.78
N LYS A 25 7.14 2.60 9.45
CA LYS A 25 6.97 4.00 9.90
C LYS A 25 6.46 4.95 8.81
N GLY A 26 6.89 4.77 7.56
CA GLY A 26 6.41 5.57 6.42
C GLY A 26 4.94 5.31 6.10
N LEU A 27 4.55 4.03 6.02
CA LEU A 27 3.16 3.63 5.79
C LEU A 27 2.27 3.96 6.99
N ASP A 28 2.77 3.80 8.21
CA ASP A 28 2.07 4.16 9.45
C ASP A 28 1.79 5.66 9.53
N LYS A 29 2.80 6.51 9.24
CA LYS A 29 2.60 7.96 9.15
C LYS A 29 1.60 8.31 8.05
N PHE A 30 1.68 7.65 6.90
CA PHE A 30 0.74 7.88 5.80
C PHE A 30 -0.69 7.50 6.21
N ARG A 31 -0.89 6.37 6.87
CA ARG A 31 -2.20 5.95 7.39
C ARG A 31 -2.79 6.97 8.34
N LYS A 32 -1.98 7.52 9.25
CA LYS A 32 -2.43 8.54 10.23
C LYS A 32 -2.72 9.89 9.61
N LEU A 33 -2.03 10.27 8.54
CA LEU A 33 -2.19 11.60 7.91
C LEU A 33 -3.28 11.62 6.85
N PHE A 34 -3.40 10.55 6.07
CA PHE A 34 -4.24 10.54 4.88
C PHE A 34 -5.46 9.63 4.99
N HIS A 35 -5.58 8.85 6.07
CA HIS A 35 -6.68 7.90 6.31
C HIS A 35 -7.10 7.15 5.03
N PRO A 36 -6.15 6.45 4.37
CA PRO A 36 -6.44 5.77 3.13
C PRO A 36 -7.47 4.68 3.35
N GLN A 37 -8.31 4.45 2.35
CA GLN A 37 -9.34 3.41 2.38
C GLN A 37 -8.72 2.02 2.51
N SER A 38 -7.56 1.82 1.86
CA SER A 38 -6.80 0.58 1.89
C SER A 38 -5.29 0.87 1.88
N ALA A 39 -4.51 0.03 2.56
CA ALA A 39 -3.05 0.15 2.61
C ALA A 39 -2.39 -1.23 2.49
N PHE A 40 -1.54 -1.40 1.49
CA PHE A 40 -0.89 -2.67 1.16
C PHE A 40 0.62 -2.58 1.28
N ILE A 41 1.24 -3.68 1.70
CA ILE A 41 2.68 -3.89 1.62
C ILE A 41 2.90 -4.98 0.57
N VAL A 42 3.62 -4.61 -0.48
CA VAL A 42 3.97 -5.50 -1.59
C VAL A 42 5.44 -5.87 -1.42
N GLU A 43 5.74 -7.16 -1.30
CA GLU A 43 7.05 -7.75 -0.94
C GLU A 43 7.51 -7.59 0.53
N GLY A 44 8.56 -8.33 0.93
CA GLY A 44 9.21 -8.22 2.24
C GLY A 44 8.38 -8.75 3.44
N GLY A 45 7.47 -9.70 3.18
CA GLY A 45 6.55 -10.29 4.15
C GLY A 45 5.07 -9.87 4.01
N GLY A 46 4.74 -9.09 2.96
CA GLY A 46 3.37 -8.74 2.58
C GLY A 46 2.81 -9.61 1.45
N ILE A 47 1.94 -9.04 0.61
CA ILE A 47 1.42 -9.72 -0.60
C ILE A 47 2.46 -9.66 -1.73
N SER A 48 2.45 -10.65 -2.63
CA SER A 48 3.33 -10.59 -3.81
C SER A 48 2.87 -9.48 -4.76
N ALA A 49 3.77 -9.00 -5.61
CA ALA A 49 3.41 -8.04 -6.65
C ALA A 49 2.37 -8.61 -7.62
N GLU A 50 2.48 -9.89 -7.93
CA GLU A 50 1.57 -10.63 -8.81
C GLU A 50 0.17 -10.72 -8.20
N ASP A 51 0.05 -11.06 -6.92
CA ASP A 51 -1.23 -11.08 -6.20
C ASP A 51 -1.84 -9.68 -6.12
N PHE A 52 -1.03 -8.66 -5.84
CA PHE A 52 -1.49 -7.28 -5.81
C PHE A 52 -2.02 -6.81 -7.18
N LEU A 53 -1.32 -7.15 -8.27
CA LEU A 53 -1.72 -6.81 -9.63
C LEU A 53 -2.92 -7.64 -10.12
N SER A 54 -3.10 -8.84 -9.55
CA SER A 54 -4.24 -9.72 -9.84
C SER A 54 -5.47 -9.37 -9.01
N MET A 55 -5.35 -8.53 -7.98
CA MET A 55 -6.50 -8.01 -7.24
C MET A 55 -7.39 -7.16 -8.14
N ASP A 56 -8.70 -7.29 -7.94
CA ASP A 56 -9.64 -6.39 -8.60
C ASP A 56 -9.42 -4.96 -8.09
N LEU A 57 -8.76 -4.13 -8.90
CA LEU A 57 -8.46 -2.73 -8.58
C LEU A 57 -9.72 -1.91 -8.25
N ARG A 58 -10.91 -2.38 -8.65
CA ARG A 58 -12.20 -1.75 -8.29
C ARG A 58 -12.59 -1.99 -6.84
N LYS A 59 -12.06 -3.03 -6.20
CA LYS A 59 -12.25 -3.33 -4.77
C LYS A 59 -11.23 -2.64 -3.87
N LEU A 60 -10.20 -2.01 -4.45
CA LEU A 60 -9.21 -1.26 -3.68
C LEU A 60 -9.74 0.11 -3.21
N PHE A 61 -10.72 0.65 -3.95
CA PHE A 61 -11.43 1.91 -3.69
C PHE A 61 -12.90 1.68 -3.37
#